data_AF-A0A137Q614-F1
#
_entry.id   AF-A0A137Q614-F1
#
_cell.length_a   1.000
_cell.length_b   1.000
_cell.length_c   1.000
_cell.angle_alpha   90.00
_cell.angle_beta   90.00
_cell.angle_gamma   90.00
#
_symmetry.space_group_name_H-M   'P 1'
#
loop_
_entity.id
_entity.type
_entity.pdbx_description
1 polymer ?
#
loop_
_entity_poly.entity_id
_entity_poly.type
_entity_poly.pdbx_seq_one_letter_code
_entity_poly.pdbx_strand_id
1 'polypeptide(L)'
;MPPSLTNNSTQPSIYSNSSIRFSGSGSPPIIDFTEWADNFRGQRFGFNLPNEFPPETPRTGPHSILHNSTELSPHGWRIDYAVLLSGLRPLMETQGNRRLDDLLNIEELATLHQRDRDRLSIRTRLGKEGSTSTIPCVDGVIGKPLFEVFLHGSLSLPIAGTEHWVPTIVVKCIEELYRTGLYQPQLFRRTPNFVRVEELIEVYDHRELSQFVRIARHRSQHGATTSDSAFGAQTSLHMETTENICALLRTFLQNLPEPILSPCLFEAVWSCCGVLVMVHEENGLAIDDVASMFGTIIFGGTFERIVSWTDSKPRPRVRISPAPPTLRSSPTNSTASSHPSALRTSGSPELASNYLDEVWPHLTSELRIKLNERMLDVMLEPLLAANSSKMTRQRSNSVPSSFKPLTTLHAPSSNDVVMRHQHSLANQRIAKLERLINDNYRILQDTINENQLITQAKFALEARVKELEAEVELRDGRYKEIEERVKKDLEGTVEGVIRERDQARGIVSEIQRLSGMVSGRRAAGGFIRG
;
A
#
# COMPACT_ATOMS: atom_id res chain seq x y z
N MET A 1 -39.18 -58.93 -52.26
CA MET A 1 -37.90 -58.81 -51.51
C MET A 1 -37.41 -57.38 -51.65
N PRO A 2 -37.05 -56.74 -50.52
CA PRO A 2 -36.83 -55.29 -50.43
C PRO A 2 -35.37 -54.90 -50.73
N PRO A 3 -35.09 -53.61 -51.02
CA PRO A 3 -33.76 -53.06 -50.96
C PRO A 3 -33.37 -52.70 -49.52
N SER A 4 -32.11 -52.97 -49.18
CA SER A 4 -31.49 -52.73 -47.88
C SER A 4 -31.14 -51.25 -47.67
N LEU A 5 -31.56 -50.74 -46.51
CA LEU A 5 -31.24 -49.44 -45.94
C LEU A 5 -29.78 -49.42 -45.44
N THR A 6 -29.04 -48.37 -45.78
CA THR A 6 -27.87 -47.93 -44.99
C THR A 6 -28.10 -46.50 -44.54
N ASN A 7 -28.33 -46.37 -43.24
CA ASN A 7 -28.46 -45.12 -42.49
C ASN A 7 -27.07 -44.72 -41.97
N ASN A 8 -26.72 -43.43 -42.13
CA ASN A 8 -26.31 -42.50 -41.08
C ASN A 8 -25.12 -41.59 -41.40
N SER A 9 -25.29 -40.35 -40.89
CA SER A 9 -24.26 -39.42 -40.44
C SER A 9 -23.73 -38.38 -41.43
N THR A 10 -24.60 -37.44 -41.80
CA THR A 10 -24.22 -36.11 -42.30
C THR A 10 -23.73 -35.24 -41.13
N GLN A 11 -22.43 -34.92 -41.09
CA GLN A 11 -21.90 -33.81 -40.30
C GLN A 11 -21.93 -32.52 -41.12
N PRO A 12 -22.26 -31.35 -40.53
CA PRO A 12 -22.11 -30.08 -41.22
C PRO A 12 -20.67 -29.56 -41.07
N SER A 13 -19.87 -29.63 -42.14
CA SER A 13 -18.65 -28.83 -42.27
C SER A 13 -18.93 -27.59 -43.12
N ILE A 14 -19.08 -26.44 -42.48
CA ILE A 14 -19.09 -25.13 -43.16
C ILE A 14 -18.11 -24.22 -42.41
N TYR A 15 -16.81 -24.39 -42.70
CA TYR A 15 -15.85 -23.29 -42.59
C TYR A 15 -15.72 -22.69 -43.99
N SER A 16 -16.58 -21.72 -44.28
CA SER A 16 -16.43 -20.84 -45.43
C SER A 16 -15.53 -19.68 -45.03
N ASN A 17 -14.32 -19.70 -45.60
CA ASN A 17 -13.27 -18.72 -45.39
C ASN A 17 -13.54 -17.50 -46.30
N SER A 18 -14.25 -16.48 -45.79
CA SER A 18 -14.41 -15.21 -46.50
C SER A 18 -13.29 -14.25 -46.13
N SER A 19 -12.22 -14.31 -46.93
CA SER A 19 -11.15 -13.32 -46.97
C SER A 19 -11.69 -12.01 -47.57
N ILE A 20 -12.03 -11.04 -46.72
CA ILE A 20 -12.31 -9.67 -47.13
C ILE A 20 -10.96 -8.96 -47.27
N ARG A 21 -10.53 -8.79 -48.52
CA ARG A 21 -9.40 -7.94 -48.89
C ARG A 21 -9.79 -6.48 -48.71
N PHE A 22 -9.25 -5.82 -47.69
CA PHE A 22 -9.18 -4.37 -47.61
C PHE A 22 -7.89 -3.90 -48.28
N SER A 23 -7.97 -3.56 -49.56
CA SER A 23 -6.95 -2.78 -50.25
C SER A 23 -7.28 -1.29 -50.10
N GLY A 24 -6.85 -0.71 -48.98
CA GLY A 24 -6.85 0.74 -48.75
C GLY A 24 -5.44 1.18 -48.45
N SER A 25 -4.72 1.67 -49.47
CA SER A 25 -3.42 2.32 -49.33
C SER A 25 -3.60 3.70 -48.70
N GLY A 26 -3.66 3.75 -47.39
CA GLY A 26 -3.51 4.97 -46.61
C GLY A 26 -2.66 4.64 -45.40
N SER A 27 -1.43 5.16 -45.35
CA SER A 27 -0.63 5.08 -44.14
C SER A 27 -1.45 5.64 -42.98
N PRO A 28 -1.61 4.90 -41.86
CA PRO A 28 -2.25 5.46 -40.69
C PRO A 28 -1.47 6.71 -40.25
N PRO A 29 -2.14 7.75 -39.73
CA PRO A 29 -1.45 8.94 -39.27
C PRO A 29 -0.43 8.52 -38.21
N ILE A 30 0.82 8.93 -38.43
CA ILE A 30 1.86 8.86 -37.40
C ILE A 30 1.38 9.78 -36.28
N ILE A 31 0.80 9.19 -35.23
CA ILE A 31 0.49 9.91 -34.01
C ILE A 31 1.84 10.11 -33.33
N ASP A 32 2.31 11.35 -33.39
CA ASP A 32 3.51 11.77 -32.69
C ASP A 32 3.21 11.85 -31.18
N PHE A 33 3.61 10.81 -30.43
CA PHE A 33 3.46 10.77 -28.97
C PHE A 33 4.50 11.65 -28.25
N THR A 34 5.35 12.39 -28.96
CA THR A 34 6.34 13.26 -28.32
C THR A 34 5.67 14.41 -27.57
N GLU A 35 4.55 14.94 -28.07
CA GLU A 35 3.75 15.97 -27.35
C GLU A 35 2.92 15.40 -26.18
N TRP A 36 2.52 14.11 -26.23
CA TRP A 36 1.75 13.49 -25.15
C TRP A 36 2.64 13.08 -23.97
N ALA A 37 3.89 12.68 -24.24
CA ALA A 37 4.88 12.36 -23.23
C ALA A 37 5.37 13.60 -22.44
N ASP A 38 5.35 14.79 -23.05
CA ASP A 38 5.80 16.02 -22.37
C ASP A 38 4.73 16.61 -21.43
N ASN A 39 3.44 16.32 -21.64
CA ASN A 39 2.38 16.72 -20.69
C ASN A 39 2.31 15.83 -19.43
N PHE A 40 2.87 14.62 -19.47
CA PHE A 40 2.93 13.68 -18.33
C PHE A 40 4.33 13.50 -17.73
N ARG A 41 5.36 14.17 -18.26
CA ARG A 41 6.50 14.57 -17.42
C ARG A 41 5.91 15.49 -16.36
N GLY A 42 5.63 14.92 -15.18
CA GLY A 42 5.03 15.60 -14.06
C GLY A 42 5.52 17.04 -13.98
N GLN A 43 4.55 17.95 -13.94
CA GLN A 43 4.68 19.30 -13.44
C GLN A 43 5.71 19.28 -12.32
N ARG A 44 6.95 19.68 -12.63
CA ARG A 44 7.94 19.93 -11.60
C ARG A 44 7.26 20.95 -10.70
N PHE A 45 7.10 20.62 -9.43
CA PHE A 45 6.60 21.55 -8.41
C PHE A 45 7.57 22.72 -8.32
N GLY A 46 7.41 23.68 -9.23
CA GLY A 46 8.06 24.97 -9.28
C GLY A 46 7.01 26.01 -8.98
N PHE A 47 7.15 26.66 -7.83
CA PHE A 47 6.32 27.75 -7.37
C PHE A 47 6.32 28.90 -8.39
N ASN A 48 5.13 29.34 -8.82
CA ASN A 48 4.94 30.68 -9.37
C ASN A 48 4.93 31.67 -8.20
N LEU A 49 6.06 32.34 -7.95
CA LEU A 49 6.10 33.62 -7.24
C LEU A 49 6.08 34.74 -8.29
N PRO A 50 5.35 35.85 -8.06
CA PRO A 50 5.37 36.99 -8.97
C PRO A 50 6.73 37.68 -8.96
N ASN A 51 7.18 38.04 -10.16
CA ASN A 51 8.33 38.89 -10.46
C ASN A 51 8.37 40.16 -9.60
N GLU A 52 9.47 40.38 -8.89
CA GLU A 52 10.18 41.66 -8.79
C GLU A 52 11.43 41.47 -7.91
N PHE A 53 12.64 41.51 -8.50
CA PHE A 53 13.90 42.07 -7.93
C PHE A 53 15.06 41.91 -8.95
N PRO A 54 16.16 42.69 -8.83
CA PRO A 54 16.91 43.31 -9.93
C PRO A 54 18.26 42.57 -10.21
N PRO A 55 19.14 43.06 -11.11
CA PRO A 55 20.06 42.20 -11.84
C PRO A 55 21.28 41.72 -11.06
N GLU A 56 21.80 40.63 -11.58
CA GLU A 56 22.82 39.70 -11.08
C GLU A 56 24.18 40.32 -10.68
N THR A 57 24.80 39.71 -9.67
CA THR A 57 26.27 39.71 -9.48
C THR A 57 26.76 38.26 -9.30
N PRO A 58 28.04 37.95 -9.62
CA PRO A 58 28.43 36.62 -10.10
C PRO A 58 28.73 35.60 -8.99
N ARG A 59 28.15 34.40 -9.17
CA ARG A 59 28.63 33.04 -8.82
C ARG A 59 29.52 32.89 -7.58
N THR A 60 28.86 32.66 -6.44
CA THR A 60 29.29 31.68 -5.42
C THR A 60 28.04 30.97 -4.92
N GLY A 61 27.86 29.69 -5.29
CA GLY A 61 26.66 28.91 -5.00
C GLY A 61 26.54 28.50 -3.53
N PRO A 62 25.32 28.39 -2.99
CA PRO A 62 25.06 28.02 -1.60
C PRO A 62 25.06 26.49 -1.46
N HIS A 63 26.25 25.88 -1.46
CA HIS A 63 26.42 24.46 -1.08
C HIS A 63 27.44 24.24 0.05
N SER A 64 27.84 25.31 0.76
CA SER A 64 28.97 25.23 1.69
C SER A 64 28.63 25.40 3.19
N ILE A 65 27.36 25.36 3.60
CA ILE A 65 26.96 25.63 5.01
C ILE A 65 26.18 24.46 5.65
N LEU A 66 26.43 23.22 5.24
CA LEU A 66 25.93 22.02 5.93
C LEU A 66 26.99 20.90 5.99
N HIS A 67 28.22 21.23 6.41
CA HIS A 67 29.30 20.23 6.57
C HIS A 67 29.80 20.02 8.01
N ASN A 68 29.11 20.54 9.03
CA ASN A 68 29.53 20.40 10.43
C ASN A 68 28.53 19.66 11.33
N SER A 69 27.87 18.62 10.81
CA SER A 69 27.23 17.59 11.64
C SER A 69 27.84 16.24 11.30
N THR A 70 28.91 15.96 12.04
CA THR A 70 29.72 14.76 12.03
C THR A 70 28.85 13.55 12.39
N GLU A 71 28.87 12.54 11.52
CA GLU A 71 28.33 11.18 11.73
C GLU A 71 26.80 11.02 11.77
N LEU A 72 26.13 11.35 10.66
CA LEU A 72 25.01 10.50 10.24
C LEU A 72 25.57 9.08 10.07
N SER A 73 25.32 8.23 11.07
CA SER A 73 25.78 6.85 11.08
C SER A 73 25.38 6.20 9.74
N PRO A 74 26.31 5.55 9.01
CA PRO A 74 26.04 4.87 7.73
C PRO A 74 25.18 3.59 7.91
N HIS A 75 24.29 3.61 8.91
CA HIS A 75 23.44 2.52 9.37
C HIS A 75 21.96 2.90 9.35
N GLY A 76 21.59 4.11 8.90
CA GLY A 76 20.21 4.62 8.89
C GLY A 76 19.27 4.01 7.83
N TRP A 77 19.69 2.95 7.13
CA TRP A 77 19.02 2.48 5.90
C TRP A 77 17.97 1.39 6.14
N ARG A 78 17.72 1.05 7.41
CA ARG A 78 16.64 0.14 7.80
C ARG A 78 15.90 0.71 8.98
N ILE A 79 14.58 0.57 8.93
CA ILE A 79 13.71 0.79 10.08
C ILE A 79 14.27 -0.10 11.19
N ASP A 80 14.82 0.54 12.22
CA ASP A 80 15.22 -0.15 13.44
C ASP A 80 14.00 -0.97 13.89
N TYR A 81 14.19 -2.26 14.18
CA TYR A 81 13.07 -3.09 14.60
C TYR A 81 12.41 -2.50 15.86
N ALA A 82 13.14 -1.75 16.70
CA ALA A 82 12.56 -1.00 17.80
C ALA A 82 11.56 0.08 17.33
N VAL A 83 11.84 0.74 16.20
CA VAL A 83 10.92 1.70 15.56
C VAL A 83 9.73 0.98 14.93
N LEU A 84 9.95 -0.18 14.30
CA LEU A 84 8.86 -1.02 13.80
C LEU A 84 7.93 -1.45 14.95
N LEU A 85 8.50 -1.95 16.05
CA LEU A 85 7.76 -2.37 17.23
C LEU A 85 7.04 -1.20 17.90
N SER A 86 7.65 -0.02 17.97
CA SER A 86 7.03 1.18 18.53
C SER A 86 5.87 1.69 17.67
N GLY A 87 5.90 1.48 16.35
CA GLY A 87 4.79 1.77 15.45
C GLY A 87 3.67 0.72 15.49
N LEU A 88 4.02 -0.57 15.54
CA LEU A 88 3.05 -1.67 15.56
C LEU A 88 2.30 -1.76 16.90
N ARG A 89 2.97 -1.49 18.02
CA ARG A 89 2.39 -1.63 19.35
C ARG A 89 1.11 -0.79 19.53
N PRO A 90 1.10 0.53 19.26
CA PRO A 90 -0.13 1.33 19.35
C PRO A 90 -1.23 0.86 18.40
N LEU A 91 -0.88 0.47 17.16
CA LEU A 91 -1.85 -0.01 16.18
C LEU A 91 -2.57 -1.27 16.68
N MET A 92 -1.83 -2.21 17.26
CA MET A 92 -2.40 -3.45 17.79
C MET A 92 -3.18 -3.23 19.09
N GLU A 93 -2.69 -2.35 19.96
CA GLU A 93 -3.40 -1.95 21.18
C GLU A 93 -4.74 -1.29 20.86
N THR A 94 -4.81 -0.44 19.82
CA THR A 94 -6.07 0.20 19.40
C THR A 94 -7.10 -0.78 18.84
N GLN A 95 -6.66 -1.91 18.26
CA GLN A 95 -7.55 -2.96 17.75
C GLN A 95 -8.07 -3.90 18.85
N GLY A 96 -7.64 -3.70 20.11
CA GLY A 96 -8.24 -4.28 21.31
C GLY A 96 -8.12 -5.81 21.45
N ASN A 97 -7.44 -6.50 20.54
CA ASN A 97 -7.59 -7.95 20.43
C ASN A 97 -6.42 -8.78 20.97
N ARG A 98 -5.16 -8.34 20.93
CA ARG A 98 -4.01 -9.11 21.46
C ARG A 98 -2.82 -8.21 21.78
N ARG A 99 -1.95 -8.61 22.71
CA ARG A 99 -0.67 -7.92 22.92
C ARG A 99 0.27 -8.26 21.77
N LEU A 100 1.11 -7.32 21.36
CA LEU A 100 2.12 -7.53 20.32
C LEU A 100 3.03 -8.72 20.67
N ASP A 101 3.38 -8.86 21.95
CA ASP A 101 4.23 -9.93 22.47
C ASP A 101 3.59 -11.34 22.29
N ASP A 102 2.26 -11.43 22.16
CA ASP A 102 1.56 -12.70 21.94
C ASP A 102 1.61 -13.13 20.46
N LEU A 103 1.79 -12.17 19.54
CA LEU A 103 1.74 -12.39 18.09
C LEU A 103 3.10 -12.32 17.42
N LEU A 104 4.09 -11.78 18.13
CA LEU A 104 5.41 -11.55 17.60
C LEU A 104 6.46 -12.01 18.61
N ASN A 105 7.29 -12.96 18.20
CA ASN A 105 8.47 -13.33 18.96
C ASN A 105 9.54 -12.22 18.81
N ILE A 106 9.59 -11.32 19.79
CA ILE A 106 10.52 -10.18 19.79
C ILE A 106 11.98 -10.63 19.73
N GLU A 107 12.32 -11.73 20.41
CA GLU A 107 13.69 -12.27 20.40
C GLU A 107 14.06 -12.73 18.99
N GLU A 108 13.18 -13.50 18.34
CA GLU A 108 13.38 -13.95 16.96
C GLU A 108 13.51 -12.75 16.00
N LEU A 109 12.65 -11.74 16.13
CA LEU A 109 12.76 -10.53 15.30
C LEU A 109 14.08 -9.77 15.54
N ALA A 110 14.53 -9.66 16.78
CA ALA A 110 15.81 -9.03 17.11
C ALA A 110 16.98 -9.81 16.50
N THR A 111 16.95 -11.16 16.55
CA THR A 111 17.97 -11.99 15.89
C THR A 111 17.95 -11.83 14.37
N LEU A 112 16.78 -11.73 13.76
CA LEU A 112 16.62 -11.50 12.32
C LEU A 112 17.19 -10.13 11.92
N HIS A 113 16.87 -9.09 12.68
CA HIS A 113 17.41 -7.75 12.46
C HIS A 113 18.92 -7.72 12.61
N GLN A 114 19.47 -8.36 13.64
CA GLN A 114 20.91 -8.46 13.85
C GLN A 114 21.60 -9.20 12.68
N ARG A 115 21.05 -10.33 12.23
CA ARG A 115 21.56 -11.09 11.09
C ARG A 115 21.60 -10.24 9.81
N ASP A 116 20.55 -9.47 9.56
CA ASP A 116 20.50 -8.58 8.39
C ASP A 116 21.46 -7.40 8.50
N ARG A 117 21.63 -6.84 9.70
CA ARG A 117 22.63 -5.82 9.99
C ARG A 117 24.05 -6.34 9.76
N ASP A 118 24.34 -7.55 10.22
CA ASP A 118 25.64 -8.19 10.03
C ASP A 118 25.92 -8.43 8.53
N ARG A 119 24.93 -8.92 7.78
CA ARG A 119 25.01 -9.10 6.31
C ARG A 119 25.29 -7.78 5.58
N LEU A 120 24.64 -6.68 5.98
CA LEU A 120 24.87 -5.36 5.37
C LEU A 120 26.20 -4.73 5.79
N SER A 121 26.69 -5.01 7.00
CA SER A 121 27.99 -4.53 7.45
C SER A 121 29.13 -5.00 6.54
N ILE A 122 28.97 -6.17 5.92
CA ILE A 122 29.89 -6.70 4.91
C ILE A 122 29.96 -5.74 3.71
N ARG A 123 28.83 -5.19 3.25
CA ARG A 123 28.80 -4.17 2.17
C ARG A 123 29.63 -2.96 2.52
N THR A 124 29.42 -2.42 3.72
CA THR A 124 30.09 -1.20 4.18
C THR A 124 31.59 -1.43 4.30
N ARG A 125 32.02 -2.63 4.71
CA ARG A 125 33.43 -3.02 4.75
C ARG A 125 34.02 -3.14 3.35
N LEU A 126 33.33 -3.84 2.44
CA LEU A 126 33.75 -3.97 1.04
C LEU A 126 33.85 -2.61 0.32
N GLY A 127 32.95 -1.67 0.60
CA GLY A 127 32.99 -0.34 0.00
C GLY A 127 34.07 0.58 0.57
N LYS A 128 34.43 0.44 1.86
CA LYS A 128 35.43 1.29 2.51
C LYS A 128 36.86 0.86 2.26
N GLU A 129 37.10 -0.43 2.04
CA GLU A 129 38.47 -0.92 1.99
C GLU A 129 39.25 -0.48 0.75
N GLY A 130 38.61 0.13 -0.27
CA GLY A 130 39.25 0.71 -1.47
C GLY A 130 40.18 -0.25 -2.22
N SER A 131 40.30 -1.46 -1.71
CA SER A 131 41.18 -2.51 -2.09
C SER A 131 40.44 -3.18 -3.22
N THR A 132 41.13 -3.35 -4.33
CA THR A 132 40.70 -4.12 -5.49
C THR A 132 40.50 -5.61 -5.16
N SER A 133 40.19 -5.95 -3.89
CA SER A 133 39.70 -7.26 -3.51
C SER A 133 38.43 -7.47 -4.32
N THR A 134 38.56 -8.40 -5.26
CA THR A 134 37.52 -8.80 -6.20
C THR A 134 36.26 -9.10 -5.39
N ILE A 135 35.28 -8.18 -5.42
CA ILE A 135 33.93 -8.47 -4.97
C ILE A 135 33.57 -9.80 -5.65
N PRO A 136 33.18 -10.84 -4.88
CA PRO A 136 32.90 -12.13 -5.47
C PRO A 136 31.92 -11.93 -6.62
N CYS A 137 32.36 -12.38 -7.81
CA CYS A 137 31.57 -12.26 -9.02
C CYS A 137 30.29 -13.05 -8.80
N VAL A 138 29.17 -12.36 -8.60
CA VAL A 138 27.89 -13.03 -8.41
C VAL A 138 27.32 -13.38 -9.77
N ASP A 139 27.08 -14.66 -9.95
CA ASP A 139 26.43 -15.25 -11.10
C ASP A 139 24.92 -15.16 -10.89
N GLY A 140 24.31 -14.04 -11.27
CA GLY A 140 22.87 -13.80 -11.13
C GLY A 140 22.44 -12.93 -9.94
N VAL A 141 21.29 -12.27 -10.07
CA VAL A 141 20.49 -11.73 -8.94
C VAL A 141 19.14 -12.43 -8.78
N ILE A 142 18.61 -13.03 -9.84
CA ILE A 142 17.37 -13.81 -9.82
C ILE A 142 17.67 -15.15 -9.15
N GLY A 143 16.78 -15.64 -8.28
CA GLY A 143 17.04 -16.85 -7.51
C GLY A 143 17.88 -16.61 -6.24
N LYS A 144 18.46 -15.43 -6.07
CA LYS A 144 19.30 -15.11 -4.91
C LYS A 144 18.48 -14.54 -3.74
N PRO A 145 18.92 -14.73 -2.49
CA PRO A 145 18.31 -14.08 -1.34
C PRO A 145 18.32 -12.55 -1.50
N LEU A 146 17.26 -11.87 -1.04
CA LEU A 146 17.13 -10.41 -1.17
C LEU A 146 18.34 -9.65 -0.62
N PHE A 147 18.97 -10.13 0.46
CA PHE A 147 20.14 -9.49 1.02
C PHE A 147 21.33 -9.46 0.03
N GLU A 148 21.53 -10.50 -0.79
CA GLU A 148 22.56 -10.54 -1.83
C GLU A 148 22.18 -9.63 -2.99
N VAL A 149 20.91 -9.67 -3.41
CA VAL A 149 20.38 -8.77 -4.44
C VAL A 149 20.60 -7.31 -4.06
N PHE A 150 20.43 -6.96 -2.77
CA PHE A 150 20.71 -5.61 -2.29
C PHE A 150 22.18 -5.22 -2.40
N LEU A 151 23.13 -6.14 -2.25
CA LEU A 151 24.55 -5.82 -2.39
C LEU A 151 24.92 -5.46 -3.84
N HIS A 152 24.29 -6.14 -4.80
CA HIS A 152 24.79 -6.18 -6.18
C HIS A 152 23.91 -5.45 -7.18
N GLY A 153 22.58 -5.43 -6.99
CA GLY A 153 21.62 -4.94 -7.97
C GLY A 153 20.50 -4.12 -7.36
N SER A 154 20.81 -3.16 -6.49
CA SER A 154 19.81 -2.27 -5.88
C SER A 154 20.04 -0.79 -6.15
N LEU A 155 18.95 -0.03 -6.08
CA LEU A 155 18.93 1.44 -6.16
C LEU A 155 18.46 2.02 -4.82
N SER A 156 19.02 3.16 -4.43
CA SER A 156 18.50 3.95 -3.30
C SER A 156 17.31 4.77 -3.79
N LEU A 157 16.18 4.66 -3.10
CA LEU A 157 14.93 5.35 -3.40
C LEU A 157 14.37 5.97 -2.12
N PRO A 158 14.02 7.27 -2.10
CA PRO A 158 13.35 7.88 -0.96
C PRO A 158 11.89 7.42 -0.90
N ILE A 159 11.50 6.74 0.18
CA ILE A 159 10.11 6.35 0.46
C ILE A 159 9.75 6.93 1.83
N ALA A 160 8.66 7.72 1.90
CA ALA A 160 8.21 8.39 3.12
C ALA A 160 9.32 9.18 3.86
N GLY A 161 10.16 9.90 3.11
CA GLY A 161 11.25 10.73 3.66
C GLY A 161 12.48 9.97 4.12
N THR A 162 12.51 8.64 3.99
CA THR A 162 13.67 7.80 4.33
C THR A 162 14.24 7.17 3.06
N GLU A 163 15.57 7.03 2.96
CA GLU A 163 16.19 6.30 1.84
C GLU A 163 16.09 4.78 2.05
N HIS A 164 15.58 4.09 1.03
CA HIS A 164 15.44 2.64 1.01
C HIS A 164 16.18 2.04 -0.17
N TRP A 165 16.80 0.89 0.05
CA TRP A 165 17.41 0.12 -1.03
C TRP A 165 16.38 -0.86 -1.59
N VAL A 166 16.10 -0.75 -2.88
CA VAL A 166 15.11 -1.57 -3.59
C VAL A 166 15.81 -2.25 -4.76
N PRO A 167 15.51 -3.53 -5.08
CA PRO A 167 16.14 -4.19 -6.22
C PRO A 167 15.86 -3.42 -7.52
N THR A 168 16.88 -3.23 -8.34
CA THR A 168 16.82 -2.44 -9.59
C THR A 168 15.71 -2.93 -10.51
N ILE A 169 15.58 -4.24 -10.67
CA ILE A 169 14.49 -4.88 -11.42
C ILE A 169 13.10 -4.48 -10.91
N VAL A 170 12.92 -4.43 -9.59
CA VAL A 170 11.64 -4.04 -8.97
C VAL A 170 11.36 -2.56 -9.22
N VAL A 171 12.34 -1.68 -9.02
CA VAL A 171 12.20 -0.24 -9.28
C VAL A 171 11.80 0.00 -10.73
N LYS A 172 12.54 -0.59 -11.68
CA LYS A 172 12.28 -0.40 -13.12
C LYS A 172 10.92 -0.94 -13.56
N CYS A 173 10.52 -2.11 -13.07
CA CYS A 173 9.20 -2.65 -13.38
C CYS A 173 8.10 -1.76 -12.80
N ILE A 174 8.21 -1.35 -11.53
CA ILE A 174 7.17 -0.54 -10.88
C ILE A 174 7.05 0.85 -11.52
N GLU A 175 8.17 1.53 -11.79
CA GLU A 175 8.18 2.84 -12.49
C GLU A 175 7.42 2.75 -13.83
N GLU A 176 7.69 1.70 -14.62
CA GLU A 176 7.05 1.53 -15.92
C GLU A 176 5.58 1.12 -15.81
N LEU A 177 5.22 0.28 -14.84
CA LEU A 177 3.82 -0.08 -14.56
C LEU A 177 3.01 1.13 -14.10
N TYR A 178 3.59 2.04 -13.31
CA TYR A 178 2.97 3.32 -12.99
C TYR A 178 2.71 4.18 -14.22
N ARG A 179 3.62 4.16 -15.20
CA ARG A 179 3.52 4.95 -16.43
C ARG A 179 2.48 4.41 -17.41
N THR A 180 2.43 3.09 -17.61
CA THR A 180 1.66 2.49 -18.73
C THR A 180 0.68 1.39 -18.32
N GLY A 181 0.85 0.79 -17.14
CA GLY A 181 0.10 -0.39 -16.70
C GLY A 181 -1.10 -0.10 -15.80
N LEU A 182 -1.14 1.06 -15.13
CA LEU A 182 -2.16 1.40 -14.14
C LEU A 182 -3.60 1.47 -14.66
N TYR A 183 -3.82 1.53 -15.96
CA TYR A 183 -5.15 1.57 -16.57
C TYR A 183 -5.40 0.38 -17.50
N GLN A 184 -4.47 -0.59 -17.52
CA GLN A 184 -4.62 -1.73 -18.40
C GLN A 184 -5.55 -2.77 -17.79
N PRO A 185 -6.63 -3.14 -18.49
CA PRO A 185 -7.52 -4.18 -17.99
C PRO A 185 -6.77 -5.51 -17.97
N GLN A 186 -7.01 -6.30 -16.93
CA GLN A 186 -6.37 -7.61 -16.73
C GLN A 186 -4.85 -7.53 -16.52
N LEU A 187 -4.37 -6.44 -15.91
CA LEU A 187 -2.99 -6.32 -15.46
C LEU A 187 -2.59 -7.56 -14.64
N PHE A 188 -1.39 -8.10 -14.89
CA PHE A 188 -0.88 -9.39 -14.37
C PHE A 188 -1.60 -10.68 -14.80
N ARG A 189 -2.73 -10.62 -15.51
CA ARG A 189 -3.48 -11.81 -15.98
C ARG A 189 -3.23 -12.16 -17.44
N ARG A 190 -2.87 -11.18 -18.26
CA ARG A 190 -2.57 -11.41 -19.68
C ARG A 190 -1.30 -12.25 -19.87
N THR A 191 -1.30 -13.07 -20.92
CA THR A 191 -0.17 -13.94 -21.26
C THR A 191 0.99 -13.13 -21.85
N PRO A 192 2.20 -13.22 -21.28
CA PRO A 192 3.37 -12.53 -21.82
C PRO A 192 3.95 -13.24 -23.05
N ASN A 193 4.84 -12.57 -23.77
CA ASN A 193 5.74 -13.23 -24.71
C ASN A 193 6.92 -13.83 -23.93
N PHE A 194 6.87 -15.14 -23.69
CA PHE A 194 7.87 -15.85 -22.87
C PHE A 194 9.30 -15.73 -23.37
N VAL A 195 9.52 -15.74 -24.70
CA VAL A 195 10.87 -15.57 -25.28
C VAL A 195 11.43 -14.21 -24.92
N ARG A 196 10.62 -13.16 -25.03
CA ARG A 196 11.04 -11.80 -24.66
C ARG A 196 11.28 -11.67 -23.15
N VAL A 197 10.46 -12.31 -22.33
CA VAL A 197 10.65 -12.31 -20.87
C VAL A 197 11.95 -13.00 -20.48
N GLU A 198 12.32 -14.11 -21.13
CA GLU A 198 13.60 -14.79 -20.93
C GLU A 198 14.79 -13.88 -21.27
N GLU A 199 14.74 -13.16 -22.39
CA GLU A 199 15.76 -12.15 -22.73
C GLU A 199 15.85 -11.04 -21.68
N LEU A 200 14.71 -10.57 -21.15
CA LEU A 200 14.70 -9.56 -20.08
C LEU A 200 15.25 -10.11 -18.77
N ILE A 201 14.96 -11.37 -18.44
CA ILE A 201 15.54 -12.07 -17.29
C ILE A 201 17.06 -12.08 -17.44
N GLU A 202 17.60 -12.51 -18.58
CA GLU A 202 19.05 -12.51 -18.81
C GLU A 202 19.67 -11.12 -18.60
N VAL A 203 18.99 -10.06 -19.04
CA VAL A 203 19.45 -8.68 -18.92
C VAL A 203 19.54 -8.18 -17.49
N TYR A 204 18.56 -8.55 -16.67
CA TYR A 204 18.54 -8.16 -15.26
C TYR A 204 19.31 -9.15 -14.38
N ASP A 205 19.52 -10.38 -14.82
CA ASP A 205 20.24 -11.39 -14.05
C ASP A 205 21.75 -11.27 -14.19
N HIS A 206 22.27 -10.82 -15.33
CA HIS A 206 23.71 -10.76 -15.57
C HIS A 206 24.28 -9.34 -15.39
N ARG A 207 25.45 -9.25 -14.75
CA ARG A 207 26.19 -7.98 -14.59
C ARG A 207 26.70 -7.47 -15.94
N GLU A 208 27.27 -8.37 -16.74
CA GLU A 208 27.76 -8.07 -18.08
C GLU A 208 26.79 -8.68 -19.09
N LEU A 209 26.12 -7.81 -19.86
CA LEU A 209 25.27 -8.27 -20.95
C LEU A 209 26.13 -8.97 -21.99
N SER A 210 25.77 -10.21 -22.33
CA SER A 210 26.35 -10.92 -23.47
C SER A 210 26.20 -10.05 -24.71
N GLN A 211 27.28 -9.85 -25.46
CA GLN A 211 27.34 -8.94 -26.62
C GLN A 211 26.28 -9.22 -27.70
N PHE A 212 25.64 -10.39 -27.63
CA PHE A 212 24.60 -10.85 -28.54
C PHE A 212 23.19 -10.31 -28.25
N VAL A 213 22.91 -9.83 -27.03
CA VAL A 213 21.59 -9.31 -26.66
C VAL A 213 21.43 -7.87 -27.14
N ARG A 214 20.86 -7.71 -28.34
CA ARG A 214 20.60 -6.41 -29.00
C ARG A 214 19.32 -5.76 -28.48
N ILE A 215 19.28 -5.39 -27.20
CA ILE A 215 18.26 -4.45 -26.72
C ILE A 215 18.73 -3.04 -27.11
N ALA A 216 17.80 -2.23 -27.62
CA ALA A 216 18.04 -0.86 -28.05
C ALA A 216 18.52 0.01 -26.87
N ARG A 217 19.82 -0.06 -26.58
CA ARG A 217 20.47 0.86 -25.66
C ARG A 217 20.51 2.22 -26.34
N HIS A 218 19.79 3.18 -25.78
CA HIS A 218 20.00 4.58 -26.14
C HIS A 218 21.49 4.89 -25.94
N ARG A 219 22.14 5.26 -27.03
CA ARG A 219 23.60 5.39 -27.18
C ARG A 219 24.10 6.62 -26.44
N SER A 220 23.99 6.64 -25.11
CA SER A 220 24.60 7.66 -24.24
C SER A 220 26.09 7.37 -24.11
N GLN A 221 26.81 7.60 -25.21
CA GLN A 221 28.22 7.23 -25.38
C GLN A 221 29.17 8.36 -24.91
N HIS A 222 28.90 8.95 -23.75
CA HIS A 222 29.73 10.02 -23.19
C HIS A 222 30.23 9.68 -21.79
N GLY A 223 31.39 9.02 -21.74
CA GLY A 223 32.52 9.40 -20.88
C GLY A 223 32.31 9.48 -19.36
N ALA A 224 31.56 8.57 -18.75
CA ALA A 224 31.43 8.52 -17.28
C ALA A 224 32.19 7.31 -16.69
N THR A 225 33.46 7.51 -16.37
CA THR A 225 34.23 6.67 -15.47
C THR A 225 33.78 6.94 -14.03
N THR A 226 32.70 6.30 -13.56
CA THR A 226 32.51 5.96 -12.13
C THR A 226 31.26 5.10 -11.96
N SER A 227 31.47 3.95 -11.33
CA SER A 227 30.53 3.14 -10.53
C SER A 227 29.33 2.47 -11.23
N ASP A 228 29.47 1.16 -11.40
CA ASP A 228 28.53 0.15 -10.87
C ASP A 228 27.05 0.21 -11.30
N SER A 229 26.80 0.48 -12.59
CA SER A 229 25.52 0.10 -13.20
C SER A 229 25.47 -1.42 -13.39
N ALA A 230 25.17 -2.17 -12.34
CA ALA A 230 25.02 -3.61 -12.38
C ALA A 230 23.53 -4.02 -12.58
N PHE A 231 23.29 -5.17 -13.21
CA PHE A 231 21.97 -5.86 -13.28
C PHE A 231 20.83 -5.02 -13.88
N GLY A 232 20.97 -4.65 -15.16
CA GLY A 232 19.89 -4.00 -15.93
C GLY A 232 19.59 -2.54 -15.56
N ALA A 233 20.41 -1.87 -14.75
CA ALA A 233 20.18 -0.46 -14.36
C ALA A 233 20.10 0.51 -15.55
N GLN A 234 20.82 0.23 -16.64
CA GLN A 234 20.80 0.99 -17.90
C GLN A 234 19.70 0.53 -18.87
N THR A 235 19.03 -0.58 -18.58
CA THR A 235 17.96 -1.10 -19.43
C THR A 235 16.69 -0.31 -19.16
N SER A 236 16.10 0.22 -20.22
CA SER A 236 14.83 0.93 -20.15
C SER A 236 13.70 0.00 -20.59
N LEU A 237 12.61 -0.04 -19.81
CA LEU A 237 11.43 -0.85 -20.09
C LEU A 237 10.34 -0.11 -20.87
N HIS A 238 10.57 1.15 -21.28
CA HIS A 238 9.53 2.01 -21.87
C HIS A 238 8.95 1.51 -23.21
N MET A 239 9.67 0.61 -23.90
CA MET A 239 9.22 -0.03 -25.14
C MET A 239 8.74 -1.48 -24.92
N GLU A 240 8.82 -1.99 -23.69
CA GLU A 240 8.34 -3.33 -23.38
C GLU A 240 6.84 -3.33 -23.20
N THR A 241 6.19 -4.45 -23.55
CA THR A 241 4.77 -4.60 -23.29
C THR A 241 4.52 -4.77 -21.79
N THR A 242 3.42 -4.24 -21.30
CA THR A 242 3.02 -4.33 -19.89
C THR A 242 2.93 -5.77 -19.41
N GLU A 243 2.48 -6.69 -20.27
CA GLU A 243 2.42 -8.12 -19.96
C GLU A 243 3.81 -8.72 -19.67
N ASN A 244 4.82 -8.34 -20.47
CA ASN A 244 6.20 -8.79 -20.28
C ASN A 244 6.80 -8.20 -18.99
N ILE A 245 6.51 -6.92 -18.68
CA ILE A 245 6.97 -6.26 -17.46
C ILE A 245 6.35 -6.92 -16.22
N CYS A 246 5.04 -7.17 -16.24
CA CYS A 246 4.33 -7.91 -15.20
C CYS A 246 4.94 -9.30 -14.98
N ALA A 247 5.24 -10.01 -16.07
CA ALA A 247 5.86 -11.32 -16.01
C ALA A 247 7.28 -11.28 -15.46
N LEU A 248 8.11 -10.32 -15.88
CA LEU A 248 9.46 -10.12 -15.36
C LEU A 248 9.44 -9.86 -13.85
N LEU A 249 8.60 -8.94 -13.38
CA LEU A 249 8.43 -8.64 -11.96
C LEU A 249 7.96 -9.87 -11.19
N ARG A 250 6.95 -10.57 -11.70
CA ARG A 250 6.43 -11.80 -11.08
C ARG A 250 7.52 -12.86 -10.99
N THR A 251 8.26 -13.11 -12.07
CA THR A 251 9.34 -14.11 -12.10
C THR A 251 10.42 -13.76 -11.08
N PHE A 252 10.82 -12.51 -10.96
CA PHE A 252 11.78 -12.10 -9.93
C PHE A 252 11.28 -12.44 -8.52
N LEU A 253 10.06 -12.03 -8.19
CA LEU A 253 9.51 -12.23 -6.84
C LEU A 253 9.27 -13.72 -6.54
N GLN A 254 8.83 -14.51 -7.52
CA GLN A 254 8.59 -15.95 -7.38
C GLN A 254 9.87 -16.77 -7.18
N ASN A 255 11.00 -16.30 -7.72
CA ASN A 255 12.29 -16.98 -7.57
C ASN A 255 13.04 -16.57 -6.31
N LEU A 256 12.47 -15.73 -5.43
CA LEU A 256 13.13 -15.43 -4.16
C LEU A 256 13.18 -16.69 -3.28
N PRO A 257 14.35 -17.07 -2.74
CA PRO A 257 14.48 -18.26 -1.92
C PRO A 257 13.87 -18.11 -0.52
N GLU A 258 13.67 -16.87 -0.08
CA GLU A 258 13.01 -16.49 1.16
C GLU A 258 11.86 -15.53 0.83
N PRO A 259 10.72 -15.61 1.53
CA PRO A 259 9.63 -14.68 1.32
C PRO A 259 10.03 -13.25 1.66
N ILE A 260 9.37 -12.29 0.99
CA ILE A 260 9.63 -10.86 1.20
C ILE A 260 9.33 -10.47 2.65
N LEU A 261 8.20 -10.97 3.18
CA LEU A 261 7.88 -10.83 4.59
C LEU A 261 8.37 -12.08 5.34
N SER A 262 9.24 -11.87 6.33
CA SER A 262 9.69 -12.94 7.21
C SER A 262 8.48 -13.65 7.85
N PRO A 263 8.45 -14.99 7.92
CA PRO A 263 7.34 -15.73 8.53
C PRO A 263 7.03 -15.31 9.97
N CYS A 264 8.03 -14.86 10.74
CA CYS A 264 7.84 -14.38 12.11
C CYS A 264 7.04 -13.08 12.20
N LEU A 265 7.03 -12.26 11.14
CA LEU A 265 6.25 -11.02 11.05
C LEU A 265 4.83 -11.26 10.54
N PHE A 266 4.57 -12.43 9.94
CA PHE A 266 3.32 -12.70 9.24
C PHE A 266 2.10 -12.49 10.13
N GLU A 267 2.04 -13.15 11.29
CA GLU A 267 0.84 -13.16 12.13
C GLU A 267 0.53 -11.76 12.68
N ALA A 268 1.56 -11.01 13.08
CA ALA A 268 1.44 -9.65 13.55
C ALA A 268 0.94 -8.71 12.43
N VAL A 269 1.56 -8.76 11.25
CA VAL A 269 1.16 -7.93 10.09
C VAL A 269 -0.26 -8.29 9.65
N TRP A 270 -0.56 -9.57 9.51
CA TRP A 270 -1.88 -10.07 9.14
C TRP A 270 -2.97 -9.61 10.10
N SER A 271 -2.69 -9.68 11.41
CA SER A 271 -3.62 -9.20 12.44
C SER A 271 -3.84 -7.69 12.38
N CYS A 272 -2.83 -6.93 11.94
CA CYS A 272 -2.93 -5.47 11.75
C CYS A 272 -3.65 -5.08 10.45
N CYS A 273 -3.61 -5.93 9.43
CA CYS A 273 -4.08 -5.67 8.06
C CYS A 273 -5.62 -5.61 7.88
N GLY A 274 -6.37 -5.14 8.89
CA GLY A 274 -7.73 -4.63 8.70
C GLY A 274 -7.80 -3.31 7.90
N VAL A 275 -6.64 -2.79 7.47
CA VAL A 275 -6.51 -1.55 6.71
C VAL A 275 -6.71 -1.84 5.23
N LEU A 276 -7.81 -1.30 4.69
CA LEU A 276 -8.22 -1.38 3.29
C LEU A 276 -7.10 -0.91 2.36
N VAL A 277 -6.68 -1.80 1.46
CA VAL A 277 -5.89 -1.41 0.29
C VAL A 277 -6.87 -0.93 -0.78
N MET A 278 -6.76 0.33 -1.17
CA MET A 278 -7.53 0.91 -2.27
C MET A 278 -7.00 0.34 -3.59
N VAL A 279 -7.71 -0.63 -4.17
CA VAL A 279 -7.45 -1.09 -5.55
C VAL A 279 -8.40 -0.34 -6.47
N HIS A 280 -7.87 0.21 -7.56
CA HIS A 280 -8.68 0.92 -8.56
C HIS A 280 -9.56 -0.08 -9.30
N GLU A 281 -10.88 0.07 -9.21
CA GLU A 281 -11.85 -0.84 -9.86
C GLU A 281 -11.68 -0.90 -11.38
N GLU A 282 -11.13 0.15 -12.00
CA GLU A 282 -11.04 0.30 -13.45
C GLU A 282 -10.19 -0.76 -14.16
N ASN A 283 -9.23 -1.39 -13.48
CA ASN A 283 -8.39 -2.42 -14.10
C ASN A 283 -9.02 -3.82 -14.08
N GLY A 284 -10.18 -3.97 -13.42
CA GLY A 284 -10.78 -5.27 -13.15
C GLY A 284 -9.91 -6.18 -12.28
N LEU A 285 -9.00 -5.58 -11.49
CA LEU A 285 -8.22 -6.26 -10.47
C LEU A 285 -8.92 -6.04 -9.13
N ALA A 286 -9.56 -7.08 -8.59
CA ALA A 286 -10.02 -7.02 -7.21
C ALA A 286 -8.83 -7.13 -6.26
N ILE A 287 -8.97 -6.64 -5.03
CA ILE A 287 -7.96 -6.83 -3.98
C ILE A 287 -7.69 -8.33 -3.74
N ASP A 288 -8.74 -9.16 -3.84
CA ASP A 288 -8.63 -10.62 -3.71
C ASP A 288 -7.77 -11.23 -4.81
N ASP A 289 -7.77 -10.65 -6.01
CA ASP A 289 -6.94 -11.11 -7.12
C ASP A 289 -5.47 -10.79 -6.88
N VAL A 290 -5.17 -9.56 -6.42
CA VAL A 290 -3.81 -9.15 -6.08
C VAL A 290 -3.29 -9.98 -4.90
N ALA A 291 -4.10 -10.18 -3.88
CA ALA A 291 -3.79 -11.02 -2.73
C ALA A 291 -3.57 -12.48 -3.14
N SER A 292 -4.38 -13.02 -4.04
CA SER A 292 -4.21 -14.38 -4.57
C SER A 292 -2.92 -14.53 -5.38
N MET A 293 -2.61 -13.54 -6.23
CA MET A 293 -1.43 -13.58 -7.10
C MET A 293 -0.11 -13.37 -6.34
N PHE A 294 -0.07 -12.46 -5.37
CA PHE A 294 1.16 -12.06 -4.69
C PHE A 294 1.24 -12.52 -3.24
N GLY A 295 0.14 -12.90 -2.60
CA GLY A 295 0.13 -13.31 -1.20
C GLY A 295 1.03 -14.53 -0.97
N THR A 296 0.97 -15.54 -1.82
CA THR A 296 1.85 -16.72 -1.72
C THR A 296 3.32 -16.34 -1.86
N ILE A 297 3.65 -15.36 -2.69
CA ILE A 297 5.01 -14.87 -2.94
C ILE A 297 5.53 -14.04 -1.77
N ILE A 298 4.71 -13.09 -1.29
CA ILE A 298 5.08 -12.18 -0.20
C ILE A 298 5.26 -12.94 1.11
N PHE A 299 4.43 -13.95 1.35
CA PHE A 299 4.36 -14.65 2.64
C PHE A 299 5.01 -16.05 2.64
N GLY A 300 5.45 -16.57 1.49
CA GLY A 300 6.19 -17.84 1.40
C GLY A 300 5.37 -19.07 1.75
N GLY A 301 4.05 -18.99 1.65
CA GLY A 301 3.11 -20.06 1.99
C GLY A 301 2.43 -20.64 0.76
N THR A 302 2.10 -21.93 0.79
CA THR A 302 1.10 -22.51 -0.11
C THR A 302 -0.25 -21.86 0.19
N PHE A 303 -1.07 -21.65 -0.85
CA PHE A 303 -2.38 -21.01 -0.74
C PHE A 303 -3.26 -21.66 0.34
N GLU A 304 -3.18 -22.99 0.50
CA GLU A 304 -3.89 -23.76 1.53
C GLU A 304 -3.59 -23.27 2.96
N ARG A 305 -2.34 -22.88 3.24
CA ARG A 305 -1.96 -22.36 4.56
C ARG A 305 -2.57 -20.98 4.81
N ILE A 306 -2.58 -20.12 3.79
CA ILE A 306 -3.17 -18.77 3.86
C ILE A 306 -4.70 -18.84 4.03
N VAL A 307 -5.37 -19.71 3.27
CA VAL A 307 -6.83 -19.91 3.38
C VAL A 307 -7.22 -20.52 4.73
N SER A 308 -6.43 -21.46 5.25
CA SER A 308 -6.67 -22.01 6.59
C SER A 308 -6.64 -20.94 7.68
N TRP A 309 -5.90 -19.85 7.46
CA TRP A 309 -5.82 -18.71 8.37
C TRP A 309 -7.00 -17.75 8.23
N THR A 310 -7.47 -17.47 7.01
CA THR A 310 -8.69 -16.66 6.78
C THR A 310 -9.94 -17.32 7.36
N ASP A 311 -10.03 -18.65 7.28
CA ASP A 311 -11.17 -19.41 7.84
C ASP A 311 -11.12 -19.55 9.36
N SER A 312 -9.94 -19.35 9.97
CA SER A 312 -9.73 -19.41 11.41
C SER A 312 -10.14 -18.14 12.16
N LYS A 313 -11.21 -17.45 11.72
CA LYS A 313 -11.84 -16.41 12.56
C LYS A 313 -12.18 -17.03 13.92
N PRO A 314 -11.77 -16.42 15.05
CA PRO A 314 -12.02 -16.99 16.37
C PRO A 314 -13.53 -17.02 16.60
N ARG A 315 -14.12 -18.23 16.59
CA ARG A 315 -15.48 -18.42 17.12
C ARG A 315 -15.45 -17.95 18.59
N PRO A 316 -16.41 -17.11 19.03
CA PRO A 316 -16.44 -16.65 20.41
C PRO A 316 -16.51 -17.86 21.34
N ARG A 317 -15.42 -18.09 22.10
CA ARG A 317 -15.38 -19.17 23.09
C ARG A 317 -16.40 -18.85 24.18
N VAL A 318 -17.48 -19.64 24.22
CA VAL A 318 -18.40 -19.69 25.36
C VAL A 318 -17.59 -20.14 26.58
N ARG A 319 -17.51 -19.24 27.56
CA ARG A 319 -16.77 -19.39 28.80
C ARG A 319 -17.49 -20.43 29.68
N ILE A 320 -16.96 -21.63 29.80
CA ILE A 320 -17.39 -22.61 30.81
C ILE A 320 -16.53 -22.37 32.07
N SER A 321 -17.23 -22.17 33.20
CA SER A 321 -16.71 -21.87 34.54
C SER A 321 -15.84 -22.99 35.15
N PRO A 322 -15.08 -22.68 36.23
CA PRO A 322 -13.89 -23.43 36.63
C PRO A 322 -14.14 -24.48 37.73
N ALA A 323 -13.20 -25.44 37.83
CA ALA A 323 -13.08 -26.42 38.91
C ALA A 323 -11.74 -26.20 39.69
N PRO A 324 -11.60 -26.77 40.91
CA PRO A 324 -10.95 -26.13 42.07
C PRO A 324 -9.46 -26.53 42.31
N PRO A 325 -8.77 -25.99 43.33
CA PRO A 325 -7.31 -25.84 43.33
C PRO A 325 -6.58 -27.01 43.99
N THR A 326 -5.39 -27.33 43.46
CA THR A 326 -4.41 -28.17 44.13
C THR A 326 -3.20 -27.36 44.57
N LEU A 327 -2.99 -27.36 45.89
CA LEU A 327 -1.79 -26.94 46.61
C LEU A 327 -0.56 -27.75 46.15
N ARG A 328 0.55 -27.08 45.84
CA ARG A 328 1.88 -27.56 46.23
C ARG A 328 2.95 -26.47 46.19
N SER A 329 3.86 -26.63 47.13
CA SER A 329 4.87 -25.76 47.70
C SER A 329 6.12 -25.52 46.83
N SER A 330 6.69 -24.32 47.00
CA SER A 330 8.06 -23.91 46.66
C SER A 330 9.14 -24.74 47.41
N PRO A 331 10.44 -24.66 47.03
CA PRO A 331 11.28 -23.56 47.53
C PRO A 331 12.38 -23.01 46.57
N THR A 332 12.61 -21.71 46.72
CA THR A 332 13.86 -20.90 46.64
C THR A 332 15.03 -21.32 45.76
N ASN A 333 15.50 -20.40 44.90
CA ASN A 333 16.84 -19.80 45.06
C ASN A 333 17.05 -18.53 44.21
N SER A 334 17.78 -17.61 44.80
CA SER A 334 18.09 -16.25 44.38
C SER A 334 19.38 -16.22 43.53
N THR A 335 19.43 -15.38 42.49
CA THR A 335 20.68 -14.69 42.11
C THR A 335 20.40 -13.42 41.31
N ALA A 336 21.19 -12.39 41.61
CA ALA A 336 21.06 -10.99 41.22
C ALA A 336 21.44 -10.69 39.76
N SER A 337 20.94 -9.57 39.21
CA SER A 337 21.66 -8.80 38.20
C SER A 337 21.09 -7.38 38.00
N SER A 338 22.03 -6.45 38.00
CA SER A 338 22.08 -5.00 37.75
C SER A 338 21.07 -4.30 36.81
N HIS A 339 20.68 -3.10 37.24
CA HIS A 339 20.15 -1.99 36.42
C HIS A 339 21.18 -1.44 35.42
N PRO A 340 20.73 -0.89 34.26
CA PRO A 340 21.43 0.17 33.57
C PRO A 340 20.67 1.50 33.64
N SER A 341 21.47 2.55 33.81
CA SER A 341 21.11 3.95 33.93
C SER A 341 20.48 4.54 32.67
N ALA A 342 19.46 5.39 32.85
CA ALA A 342 18.82 6.17 31.81
C ALA A 342 19.74 7.28 31.28
N LEU A 343 20.05 7.24 29.98
CA LEU A 343 20.70 8.33 29.25
C LEU A 343 19.62 9.33 28.79
N ARG A 344 19.65 10.55 29.32
CA ARG A 344 18.83 11.67 28.84
C ARG A 344 19.49 12.30 27.63
N THR A 345 18.90 12.16 26.45
CA THR A 345 19.27 12.92 25.24
C THR A 345 18.42 14.19 25.16
N SER A 346 19.05 15.35 25.33
CA SER A 346 18.45 16.66 25.08
C SER A 346 18.45 16.95 23.57
N GLY A 347 17.33 16.72 22.90
CA GLY A 347 17.12 17.16 21.52
C GLY A 347 16.79 18.66 21.45
N SER A 348 17.35 19.36 20.47
CA SER A 348 17.07 20.78 20.22
C SER A 348 15.67 20.95 19.60
N PRO A 349 14.81 21.85 20.13
CA PRO A 349 13.43 22.04 19.70
C PRO A 349 13.28 22.63 18.28
N GLU A 350 14.34 23.18 17.67
CA GLU A 350 14.26 23.80 16.33
C GLU A 350 14.13 22.78 15.18
N LEU A 351 14.65 21.56 15.33
CA LEU A 351 14.56 20.52 14.29
C LEU A 351 13.17 19.89 14.17
N ALA A 352 12.41 19.87 15.27
CA ALA A 352 11.04 19.35 15.28
C ALA A 352 10.05 20.29 14.56
N SER A 353 10.30 21.60 14.60
CA SER A 353 9.44 22.60 13.94
C SER A 353 9.48 22.47 12.42
N ASN A 354 10.68 22.33 11.84
CA ASN A 354 10.84 22.26 10.39
C ASN A 354 10.30 20.95 9.78
N TYR A 355 10.38 19.84 10.53
CA TYR A 355 9.84 18.55 10.11
C TYR A 355 8.30 18.52 10.16
N LEU A 356 7.71 19.18 11.15
CA LEU A 356 6.25 19.28 11.26
C LEU A 356 5.66 20.13 10.13
N ASP A 357 6.29 21.25 9.76
CA ASP A 357 5.81 22.12 8.67
C ASP A 357 5.79 21.41 7.30
N GLU A 358 6.70 20.46 7.06
CA GLU A 358 6.79 19.70 5.81
C GLU A 358 5.78 18.54 5.73
N VAL A 359 5.48 17.89 6.87
CA VAL A 359 4.57 16.74 6.95
C VAL A 359 3.11 17.15 7.16
N TRP A 360 2.86 18.33 7.75
CA TRP A 360 1.52 18.83 8.11
C TRP A 360 0.48 18.77 6.98
N PRO A 361 0.79 19.16 5.72
CA PRO A 361 -0.18 19.15 4.63
C PRO A 361 -0.62 17.75 4.19
N HIS A 362 0.15 16.72 4.52
CA HIS A 362 -0.04 15.35 4.05
C HIS A 362 -0.76 14.45 5.05
N LEU A 363 -0.97 14.92 6.29
CA LEU A 363 -1.72 14.19 7.29
C LEU A 363 -3.23 14.25 6.99
N THR A 364 -3.93 13.13 7.22
CA THR A 364 -5.40 13.11 7.20
C THR A 364 -5.94 13.95 8.36
N SER A 365 -7.17 14.45 8.23
CA SER A 365 -7.81 15.28 9.26
C SER A 365 -7.83 14.61 10.64
N GLU A 366 -8.06 13.30 10.70
CA GLU A 366 -8.04 12.52 11.95
C GLU A 366 -6.64 12.46 12.60
N LEU A 367 -5.58 12.30 11.80
CA LEU A 367 -4.21 12.29 12.30
C LEU A 367 -3.76 13.68 12.76
N ARG A 368 -4.19 14.74 12.08
CA ARG A 368 -3.91 16.13 12.52
C ARG A 368 -4.55 16.40 13.88
N ILE A 369 -5.78 15.93 14.11
CA ILE A 369 -6.48 16.10 15.39
C ILE A 369 -5.73 15.35 16.51
N LYS A 370 -5.40 14.06 16.31
CA LYS A 370 -4.67 13.25 17.30
C LYS A 370 -3.26 13.79 17.60
N LEU A 371 -2.58 14.34 16.59
CA LEU A 371 -1.27 14.96 16.76
C LEU A 371 -1.36 16.30 17.50
N ASN A 372 -2.39 17.11 17.23
CA ASN A 372 -2.67 18.35 17.97
C ASN A 372 -2.99 18.09 19.45
N GLU A 373 -3.83 17.09 19.75
CA GLU A 373 -4.13 16.69 21.13
C GLU A 373 -2.85 16.29 21.88
N ARG A 374 -1.99 15.49 21.25
CA ARG A 374 -0.70 15.06 21.83
C ARG A 374 0.32 16.19 21.96
N MET A 375 0.40 17.11 21.00
CA MET A 375 1.29 18.27 21.10
C MET A 375 0.85 19.21 22.23
N LEU A 376 -0.45 19.42 22.40
CA LEU A 376 -0.97 20.18 23.53
C LEU A 376 -0.62 19.52 24.87
N ASP A 377 -0.77 18.20 25.00
CA ASP A 377 -0.38 17.47 26.21
C ASP A 377 1.12 17.63 26.52
N VAL A 378 1.99 17.47 25.51
CA VAL A 378 3.46 17.58 25.66
C VAL A 378 3.90 19.02 25.94
N MET A 379 3.20 20.03 25.41
CA MET A 379 3.50 21.44 25.68
C MET A 379 2.98 21.90 27.04
N LEU A 380 1.87 21.34 27.52
CA LEU A 380 1.25 21.69 28.80
C LEU A 380 1.87 20.96 30.00
N GLU A 381 2.39 19.74 29.82
CA GLU A 381 2.98 18.94 30.90
C GLU A 381 4.16 19.65 31.63
N PRO A 382 5.13 20.30 30.95
CA PRO A 382 6.21 21.02 31.62
C PRO A 382 5.73 22.29 32.34
N LEU A 383 4.68 22.94 31.82
CA LEU A 383 4.10 24.16 32.39
C LEU A 383 3.30 23.87 33.67
N LEU A 384 2.64 22.70 33.73
CA LEU A 384 1.95 22.22 34.92
C LEU A 384 2.94 21.67 35.97
N ALA A 385 4.02 21.01 35.54
CA ALA A 385 5.07 20.52 36.43
C ALA A 385 5.91 21.65 37.07
N ALA A 386 6.17 22.73 36.34
CA ALA A 386 7.01 23.84 36.81
C ALA A 386 6.38 24.67 37.96
N ASN A 387 5.05 24.63 38.12
CA ASN A 387 4.33 25.39 39.14
C ASN A 387 4.13 24.63 40.48
N SER A 388 4.46 23.34 40.55
CA SER A 388 4.32 22.55 41.78
C SER A 388 5.53 22.64 42.71
N SER A 389 6.74 22.89 42.19
CA SER A 389 7.99 22.70 42.97
C SER A 389 8.64 23.99 43.51
N LYS A 390 8.00 25.17 43.41
CA LYS A 390 8.61 26.44 43.86
C LYS A 390 7.90 27.16 45.01
N MET A 391 6.89 26.54 45.64
CA MET A 391 6.18 27.15 46.77
C MET A 391 6.49 26.47 48.10
N THR A 392 7.76 26.37 48.48
CA THR A 392 8.11 26.16 49.90
C THR A 392 9.51 26.68 50.21
N ARG A 393 9.61 27.57 51.20
CA ARG A 393 10.81 28.11 51.86
C ARG A 393 11.73 29.05 51.05
N GLN A 394 11.64 30.35 51.34
CA GLN A 394 12.48 31.00 52.36
C GLN A 394 12.04 32.48 52.50
N ARG A 395 11.43 32.80 53.65
CA ARG A 395 11.33 34.17 54.16
C ARG A 395 12.50 34.38 55.10
N SER A 396 13.48 35.19 54.70
CA SER A 396 14.42 35.83 55.61
C SER A 396 14.46 37.31 55.26
N ASN A 397 13.83 38.11 56.12
CA ASN A 397 13.83 39.56 56.08
C ASN A 397 15.18 40.07 56.59
N SER A 398 15.90 40.83 55.78
CA SER A 398 16.85 41.84 56.25
C SER A 398 16.71 43.10 55.41
N VAL A 399 16.17 44.12 56.06
CA VAL A 399 16.13 45.51 55.61
C VAL A 399 17.50 46.13 55.94
N PRO A 400 18.02 47.00 55.06
CA PRO A 400 18.51 48.28 55.60
C PRO A 400 17.90 49.46 54.84
N SER A 401 17.28 50.31 55.64
CA SER A 401 16.91 51.68 55.37
C SER A 401 18.14 52.56 55.15
N SER A 402 18.05 53.47 54.16
CA SER A 402 18.60 54.84 54.15
C SER A 402 19.21 55.16 52.81
N PHE A 403 18.49 55.91 51.98
CA PHE A 403 19.09 56.72 50.92
C PHE A 403 18.48 58.12 50.91
N LYS A 404 19.36 59.10 51.10
CA LYS A 404 19.09 60.53 51.00
C LYS A 404 18.90 60.93 49.52
N PRO A 405 18.05 61.93 49.22
CA PRO A 405 17.87 62.41 47.87
C PRO A 405 19.00 63.39 47.51
N LEU A 406 19.81 63.05 46.50
CA LEU A 406 20.73 63.99 45.86
C LEU A 406 20.25 64.20 44.42
N THR A 407 19.60 65.33 44.19
CA THR A 407 19.25 65.88 42.88
C THR A 407 20.54 66.30 42.17
N THR A 408 21.12 65.40 41.40
CA THR A 408 22.15 65.75 40.39
C THR A 408 21.68 65.21 39.05
N LEU A 409 21.27 66.15 38.19
CA LEU A 409 20.90 65.95 36.79
C LEU A 409 22.13 65.43 36.03
N HIS A 410 22.35 64.11 36.07
CA HIS A 410 23.29 63.45 35.19
C HIS A 410 22.62 63.19 33.84
N ALA A 411 23.26 63.63 32.77
CA ALA A 411 22.87 63.32 31.40
C ALA A 411 22.75 61.79 31.24
N PRO A 412 21.71 61.28 30.55
CA PRO A 412 21.47 59.84 30.41
C PRO A 412 22.71 59.18 29.81
N SER A 413 23.23 58.21 30.53
CA SER A 413 24.33 57.35 30.10
C SER A 413 23.97 56.73 28.74
N SER A 414 24.93 56.67 27.82
CA SER A 414 24.73 56.08 26.48
C SER A 414 24.16 54.66 26.52
N ASN A 415 24.32 53.93 27.65
CA ASN A 415 23.73 52.62 27.86
C ASN A 415 22.20 52.63 28.01
N ASP A 416 21.60 53.72 28.51
CA ASP A 416 20.14 53.82 28.68
C ASP A 416 19.42 53.87 27.34
N VAL A 417 20.05 54.44 26.32
CA VAL A 417 19.47 54.53 24.97
C VAL A 417 19.47 53.15 24.30
N VAL A 418 20.54 52.37 24.46
CA VAL A 418 20.64 51.00 23.93
C VAL A 418 19.61 50.09 24.60
N MET A 419 19.47 50.18 25.92
CA MET A 419 18.49 49.38 26.68
C MET A 419 17.05 49.73 26.29
N ARG A 420 16.73 51.01 26.09
CA ARG A 420 15.39 51.43 25.62
C ARG A 420 15.10 50.91 24.21
N HIS A 421 16.08 50.93 23.32
CA HIS A 421 15.92 50.39 21.97
C HIS A 421 15.70 48.87 21.99
N GLN A 422 16.47 48.13 22.78
CA GLN A 422 16.27 46.69 22.95
C GLN A 422 14.90 46.36 23.55
N HIS A 423 14.45 47.12 24.55
CA HIS A 423 13.11 46.93 25.14
C HIS A 423 11.99 47.24 24.14
N SER A 424 12.17 48.25 23.29
CA SER A 424 11.23 48.57 22.21
C SER A 424 11.14 47.44 21.18
N LEU A 425 12.28 46.88 20.76
CA LEU A 425 12.31 45.76 19.83
C LEU A 425 11.69 44.49 20.43
N ALA A 426 11.94 44.22 21.72
CA ALA A 426 11.33 43.11 22.43
C ALA A 426 9.80 43.25 22.48
N ASN A 427 9.28 44.44 22.83
CA ASN A 427 7.85 44.71 22.84
C ASN A 427 7.21 44.55 21.45
N GLN A 428 7.91 44.96 20.38
CA GLN A 428 7.43 44.77 19.01
C GLN A 428 7.35 43.29 18.64
N ARG A 429 8.34 42.48 19.06
CA ARG A 429 8.34 41.02 18.85
C ARG A 429 7.21 40.35 19.62
N ILE A 430 6.98 40.75 20.88
CA ILE A 430 5.87 40.25 21.71
C ILE A 430 4.53 40.56 21.03
N ALA A 431 4.30 41.82 20.64
CA ALA A 431 3.06 42.21 19.97
C ALA A 431 2.83 41.47 18.64
N LYS A 432 3.90 41.14 17.90
CA LYS A 432 3.79 40.31 16.68
C LYS A 432 3.40 38.87 17.01
N LEU A 433 3.99 38.28 18.05
CA LEU A 433 3.66 36.93 18.50
C LEU A 433 2.22 36.84 19.03
N GLU A 434 1.75 37.83 19.78
CA GLU A 434 0.36 37.88 20.27
C GLU A 434 -0.65 37.90 19.12
N ARG A 435 -0.37 38.65 18.04
CA ARG A 435 -1.22 38.63 16.84
C ARG A 435 -1.24 37.26 16.17
N LEU A 436 -0.08 36.63 15.99
CA LEU A 436 0.02 35.29 15.40
C LEU A 436 -0.72 34.24 16.25
N ILE A 437 -0.63 34.32 17.57
CA ILE A 437 -1.36 33.42 18.48
C ILE A 437 -2.87 33.62 18.33
N ASN A 438 -3.34 34.88 18.30
CA ASN A 438 -4.77 35.17 18.13
C ASN A 438 -5.31 34.73 16.76
N ASP A 439 -4.54 34.93 15.69
CA ASP A 439 -4.91 34.48 14.34
C ASP A 439 -4.98 32.95 14.27
N ASN A 440 -4.00 32.24 14.85
CA ASN A 440 -4.02 30.79 14.94
C ASN A 440 -5.20 30.26 15.77
N TYR A 441 -5.56 30.93 16.87
CA TYR A 441 -6.72 30.57 17.67
C TYR A 441 -8.02 30.72 16.86
N ARG A 442 -8.13 31.78 16.04
CA ARG A 442 -9.28 31.97 15.15
C ARG A 442 -9.38 30.85 14.11
N ILE A 443 -8.27 30.53 13.44
CA ILE A 443 -8.23 29.44 12.44
C ILE A 443 -8.61 28.10 13.07
N LEU A 444 -8.12 27.82 14.28
CA LEU A 444 -8.47 26.61 15.02
C LEU A 444 -9.97 26.56 15.32
N GLN A 445 -10.56 27.67 15.76
CA GLN A 445 -11.99 27.75 16.04
C GLN A 445 -12.85 27.55 14.78
N ASP A 446 -12.44 28.14 13.65
CA ASP A 446 -13.11 27.96 12.35
C ASP A 446 -13.05 26.49 11.91
N THR A 447 -11.90 25.84 12.10
CA THR A 447 -11.71 24.41 11.80
C THR A 447 -12.59 23.52 12.69
N ILE A 448 -12.73 23.84 13.98
CA ILE A 448 -13.63 23.12 14.90
C ILE A 448 -15.08 23.25 14.43
N ASN A 449 -15.51 24.46 14.05
CA ASN A 449 -16.86 24.71 13.57
C ASN A 449 -17.14 23.95 12.26
N GLU A 450 -16.19 23.93 11.32
CA GLU A 450 -16.30 23.19 10.07
C GLU A 450 -16.40 21.67 10.30
N ASN A 451 -15.56 21.12 11.20
CA ASN A 451 -15.64 19.69 11.56
C ASN A 451 -16.98 19.32 12.21
N GLN A 452 -17.59 20.22 13.00
CA GLN A 452 -18.92 20.01 13.54
C GLN A 452 -19.99 19.97 12.43
N LEU A 453 -19.90 20.86 11.44
CA LEU A 453 -20.79 20.84 10.27
C LEU A 453 -20.64 19.56 9.45
N ILE A 454 -19.41 19.11 9.20
CA ILE A 454 -19.13 17.84 8.50
C ILE A 454 -19.72 16.66 9.27
N THR A 455 -19.59 16.66 10.60
CA THR A 455 -20.14 15.60 11.46
C THR A 455 -21.67 15.56 11.38
N GLN A 456 -22.34 16.72 11.42
CA GLN A 456 -23.78 16.81 11.25
C GLN A 456 -24.24 16.33 9.85
N ALA A 457 -23.52 16.75 8.80
CA ALA A 457 -23.80 16.31 7.43
C ALA A 457 -23.63 14.80 7.27
N LYS A 458 -22.60 14.21 7.89
CA LYS A 458 -22.39 12.76 7.92
C LYS A 458 -23.57 12.03 8.58
N PHE A 459 -24.02 12.47 9.75
CA PHE A 459 -25.18 11.87 10.41
C PHE A 459 -26.46 11.97 9.56
N ALA A 460 -26.67 13.10 8.88
CA ALA A 460 -27.81 13.28 7.97
C ALA A 460 -27.74 12.32 6.76
N LEU A 461 -26.55 12.14 6.18
CA LEU A 461 -26.33 11.18 5.08
C LEU A 461 -26.52 9.73 5.54
N GLU A 462 -26.01 9.35 6.70
CA GLU A 462 -26.21 8.01 7.27
C GLU A 462 -27.70 7.70 7.52
N ALA A 463 -28.47 8.69 8.00
CA ALA A 463 -29.91 8.55 8.15
C ALA A 463 -30.61 8.36 6.78
N ARG A 464 -30.19 9.11 5.75
CA ARG A 464 -30.74 8.99 4.40
C ARG A 464 -30.40 7.65 3.75
N VAL A 465 -29.21 7.11 3.98
CA VAL A 465 -28.82 5.78 3.49
C VAL A 465 -29.72 4.71 4.11
N LYS A 466 -29.95 4.75 5.43
CA LYS A 466 -30.86 3.80 6.09
C LYS A 466 -32.30 3.87 5.57
N GLU A 467 -32.79 5.07 5.25
CA GLU A 467 -34.11 5.24 4.63
C GLU A 467 -34.18 4.59 3.24
N LEU A 468 -33.15 4.78 2.42
CA LEU A 468 -33.07 4.18 1.09
C LEU A 468 -32.91 2.65 1.14
N GLU A 469 -32.13 2.13 2.10
CA GLU A 469 -32.02 0.67 2.34
C GLU A 469 -33.37 0.05 2.66
N ALA A 470 -34.16 0.70 3.53
CA ALA A 470 -35.52 0.25 3.85
C ALA A 470 -36.47 0.33 2.63
N GLU A 471 -36.32 1.34 1.77
CA GLU A 471 -37.11 1.44 0.53
C GLU A 471 -36.75 0.32 -0.47
N VAL A 472 -35.47 -0.04 -0.59
CA VAL A 472 -35.00 -1.14 -1.43
C VAL A 472 -35.53 -2.47 -0.92
N GLU A 473 -35.46 -2.73 0.39
CA GLU A 473 -36.00 -3.97 0.99
C GLU A 473 -37.51 -4.12 0.74
N LEU A 474 -38.26 -3.01 0.81
CA LEU A 474 -39.69 -3.00 0.50
C LEU A 474 -39.99 -3.23 -1.00
N ARG A 475 -39.11 -2.75 -1.89
CA ARG A 475 -39.22 -3.04 -3.33
C ARG A 475 -38.91 -4.51 -3.62
N ASP A 476 -37.87 -5.07 -3.03
CA ASP A 476 -37.51 -6.48 -3.18
C ASP A 476 -38.63 -7.42 -2.71
N GLY A 477 -39.30 -7.08 -1.61
CA GLY A 477 -40.49 -7.81 -1.14
C GLY A 477 -41.61 -7.82 -2.19
N ARG A 478 -41.88 -6.68 -2.84
CA ARG A 478 -42.88 -6.59 -3.92
C ARG A 478 -42.47 -7.37 -5.17
N TYR A 479 -41.19 -7.35 -5.53
CA TYR A 479 -40.69 -8.14 -6.67
C TYR A 479 -40.85 -9.64 -6.43
N LYS A 480 -40.54 -10.14 -5.22
CA LYS A 480 -40.77 -11.55 -4.85
C LYS A 480 -42.24 -11.94 -4.91
N GLU A 481 -43.15 -11.07 -4.49
CA GLU A 481 -44.60 -11.34 -4.59
C GLU A 481 -45.07 -11.45 -6.05
N ILE A 482 -44.56 -10.58 -6.92
CA ILE A 482 -44.85 -10.62 -8.36
C ILE A 482 -44.27 -11.90 -8.99
N GLU A 483 -43.04 -12.26 -8.63
CA GLU A 483 -42.37 -13.48 -9.11
C GLU A 483 -43.17 -14.74 -8.74
N GLU A 484 -43.58 -14.89 -7.48
CA GLU A 484 -44.40 -16.01 -7.03
C GLU A 484 -45.78 -16.06 -7.71
N ARG A 485 -46.38 -14.90 -7.99
CA ARG A 485 -47.64 -14.81 -8.74
C ARG A 485 -47.47 -15.29 -10.18
N VAL A 486 -46.44 -14.81 -10.88
CA VAL A 486 -46.13 -15.22 -12.27
C VAL A 486 -45.80 -16.70 -12.33
N LYS A 487 -45.04 -17.21 -11.35
CA LYS A 487 -44.71 -18.64 -11.25
C LYS A 487 -45.97 -19.50 -11.11
N LYS A 488 -46.90 -19.11 -10.24
CA LYS A 488 -48.17 -19.81 -10.04
C LYS A 488 -49.05 -19.81 -11.31
N ASP A 489 -49.11 -18.68 -12.01
CA ASP A 489 -49.85 -18.56 -13.27
C ASP A 489 -49.24 -19.44 -14.38
N LEU A 490 -47.90 -19.52 -14.44
CA LEU A 490 -47.19 -20.40 -15.36
C LEU A 490 -47.40 -21.88 -15.02
N GLU A 491 -47.33 -22.28 -13.75
CA GLU A 491 -47.62 -23.65 -13.31
C GLU A 491 -49.04 -24.07 -13.70
N GLY A 492 -50.04 -23.21 -13.48
CA GLY A 492 -51.42 -23.47 -13.90
C GLY A 492 -51.58 -23.61 -15.41
N THR A 493 -50.85 -22.80 -16.20
CA THR A 493 -50.83 -22.89 -17.66
C THR A 493 -50.21 -24.20 -18.13
N VAL A 494 -49.07 -24.60 -17.54
CA VAL A 494 -48.37 -25.85 -17.86
C VAL A 494 -49.25 -27.07 -17.54
N GLU A 495 -49.93 -27.08 -16.39
CA GLU A 495 -50.88 -28.14 -16.03
C GLU A 495 -52.07 -28.23 -17.00
N GLY A 496 -52.52 -27.09 -17.55
CA GLY A 496 -53.52 -27.04 -18.61
C GLY A 496 -53.04 -27.75 -19.88
N VAL A 497 -51.85 -27.39 -20.36
CA VAL A 497 -51.23 -27.98 -21.55
C VAL A 497 -50.98 -29.48 -21.37
N ILE A 498 -50.54 -29.92 -20.19
CA ILE A 498 -50.34 -31.35 -19.88
C ILE A 498 -51.67 -32.11 -19.97
N ARG A 499 -52.76 -31.55 -19.41
CA ARG A 499 -54.10 -32.15 -19.49
C ARG A 499 -54.60 -32.28 -20.93
N GLU A 500 -54.45 -31.23 -21.73
CA GLU A 500 -54.83 -31.26 -23.16
C GLU A 500 -54.02 -32.30 -23.94
N ARG A 501 -52.71 -32.38 -23.70
CA ARG A 501 -51.84 -33.41 -24.31
C ARG A 501 -52.29 -34.82 -23.95
N ASP A 502 -52.62 -35.06 -22.69
CA ASP A 502 -53.03 -36.37 -22.22
C ASP A 502 -54.42 -36.76 -22.74
N GLN A 503 -55.33 -35.79 -22.87
CA GLN A 503 -56.61 -35.97 -23.58
C GLN A 503 -56.39 -36.34 -25.05
N ALA A 504 -55.51 -35.63 -25.76
CA ALA A 504 -55.16 -35.93 -27.15
C ALA A 504 -54.55 -37.34 -27.29
N ARG A 505 -53.68 -37.77 -26.37
CA ARG A 505 -53.15 -39.14 -26.33
C ARG A 505 -54.24 -40.19 -26.15
N GLY A 506 -55.23 -39.92 -25.30
CA GLY A 506 -56.40 -40.78 -25.13
C GLY A 506 -57.18 -40.96 -26.44
N ILE A 507 -57.45 -39.85 -27.15
CA ILE A 507 -58.14 -39.87 -28.45
C ILE A 507 -57.34 -40.66 -29.49
N VAL A 508 -56.02 -40.44 -29.58
CA VAL A 508 -55.15 -41.15 -30.52
C VAL A 508 -55.15 -42.66 -30.25
N SER A 509 -55.11 -43.05 -28.99
CA SER A 509 -55.15 -44.47 -28.58
C SER A 509 -56.47 -45.13 -28.98
N GLU A 510 -57.59 -44.42 -28.84
CA GLU A 510 -58.91 -44.92 -29.24
C GLU A 510 -59.03 -45.05 -30.77
N ILE A 511 -58.51 -44.08 -31.53
CA ILE A 511 -58.44 -44.16 -33.00
C ILE A 511 -57.61 -45.39 -33.43
N GLN A 512 -56.47 -45.64 -32.80
CA GLN A 512 -55.63 -46.80 -33.08
C GLN A 512 -56.36 -48.11 -32.78
N ARG A 513 -57.09 -48.19 -31.66
CA ARG A 513 -57.92 -49.34 -31.28
C ARG A 513 -59.00 -49.63 -32.33
N LEU A 514 -59.74 -48.59 -32.75
CA LEU A 514 -60.78 -48.71 -33.78
C LEU A 514 -60.19 -49.12 -35.14
N SER A 515 -59.04 -48.55 -35.52
CA SER A 515 -58.33 -48.91 -36.76
C SER A 515 -57.87 -50.37 -36.78
N GLY A 516 -57.40 -50.89 -35.63
CA GLY A 516 -57.08 -52.31 -35.46
C GLY A 516 -58.30 -53.22 -35.67
N MET A 517 -59.48 -52.83 -35.15
CA MET A 517 -60.72 -53.59 -35.34
C MET A 517 -61.19 -53.60 -36.80
N VAL A 518 -61.05 -52.48 -37.52
CA VAL A 518 -61.41 -52.39 -38.96
C VAL A 518 -60.48 -53.23 -39.82
N SER A 519 -59.18 -53.22 -39.52
CA SER A 519 -58.17 -54.02 -40.23
C SER A 519 -58.38 -55.52 -40.03
N GLY A 520 -58.77 -55.95 -38.82
CA GLY A 520 -59.11 -57.35 -38.52
C GLY A 520 -60.31 -57.89 -39.33
N ARG A 521 -61.30 -57.05 -39.65
CA ARG A 521 -62.46 -57.47 -40.48
C ARG A 521 -62.12 -57.66 -41.96
N ARG A 522 -61.11 -56.96 -42.50
CA ARG A 522 -60.66 -57.17 -43.89
C ARG A 522 -59.88 -58.48 -44.05
N ALA A 523 -59.15 -58.93 -43.03
CA ALA A 523 -58.42 -60.19 -43.07
C ALA A 523 -59.34 -61.44 -43.05
N ALA A 524 -60.51 -61.35 -42.40
CA ALA A 524 -61.46 -62.47 -42.33
C ALA A 524 -62.32 -62.67 -43.61
N GLY A 525 -62.34 -61.72 -44.54
CA GLY A 525 -63.14 -61.78 -45.78
C GLY A 525 -62.41 -62.31 -47.02
N GLY A 526 -61.12 -62.66 -46.91
CA GLY A 526 -60.27 -63.02 -48.05
C GLY A 526 -60.19 -64.51 -48.41
N PHE A 527 -60.87 -65.40 -47.68
CA PHE A 527 -60.74 -66.86 -47.84
C PHE A 527 -61.92 -67.49 -48.61
N ILE A 528 -62.28 -66.94 -49.78
CA ILE A 528 -63.15 -67.62 -50.76
C ILE A 528 -62.67 -67.30 -52.19
N ARG A 529 -61.62 -68.00 -52.64
CA ARG A 529 -61.44 -68.42 -54.05
C ARG A 529 -60.14 -69.23 -54.18
N GLY A 530 -60.29 -70.46 -54.65
CA GLY A 530 -59.25 -71.46 -54.87
C GLY A 530 -59.84 -72.83 -54.63
#